data_AF-A7B474-F1
#
_entry.id   AF-A7B474-F1
#
_cell.length_a   1.000
_cell.length_b   1.000
_cell.length_c   1.000
_cell.angle_alpha   90.00
_cell.angle_beta   90.00
_cell.angle_gamma   90.00
#
_symmetry.space_group_name_H-M   'P 1'
#
loop_
_entity.id
_entity.type
_entity.pdbx_description
1 polymer ?
#
loop_
_entity_poly.entity_id
_entity_poly.type
_entity_poly.pdbx_seq_one_letter_code
_entity_poly.pdbx_strand_id
1 'polypeptide(L)' 'MQRIEIRNLNSNKPTKPRMFDALIDDEGKIYFESKVHKNPERIALTDVMKQIEEAQTSY' A
#
# COMPACT_ATOMS: atom_id res chain seq x y z
N MET A 1 0.09 -9.78 12.92
CA MET A 1 0.46 -8.86 11.81
C MET A 1 1.53 -9.44 10.89
N GLN A 2 1.16 -9.80 9.66
CA GLN A 2 2.06 -10.24 8.59
C GLN A 2 2.46 -9.06 7.69
N ARG A 3 3.75 -8.94 7.34
CA ARG A 3 4.26 -7.93 6.40
C ARG A 3 4.50 -8.56 5.03
N ILE A 4 4.00 -7.93 3.98
CA ILE A 4 4.18 -8.35 2.58
C ILE A 4 4.83 -7.20 1.80
N GLU A 5 5.96 -7.47 1.16
CA GLU A 5 6.63 -6.51 0.28
C GLU A 5 5.91 -6.45 -1.08
N ILE A 6 5.36 -5.31 -1.42
CA ILE A 6 4.75 -5.08 -2.73
C ILE A 6 5.81 -4.57 -3.70
N ARG A 7 5.97 -5.25 -4.83
CA ARG A 7 7.01 -4.98 -5.83
C ARG A 7 6.40 -4.57 -7.17
N ASN A 8 7.08 -3.67 -7.90
CA ASN A 8 6.66 -3.29 -9.24
C ASN A 8 7.00 -4.41 -10.24
N LEU A 9 6.01 -5.22 -10.57
CA LEU A 9 6.13 -6.35 -11.50
C LEU A 9 6.47 -5.89 -12.94
N ASN A 10 6.09 -4.67 -13.30
CA ASN A 10 6.33 -4.07 -14.62
C ASN A 10 7.76 -3.50 -14.79
N SER A 11 8.62 -3.58 -13.76
CA SER A 11 10.00 -3.10 -13.87
C SER A 11 10.86 -4.06 -14.69
N ASN A 12 11.71 -3.51 -15.56
CA ASN A 12 12.69 -4.29 -16.34
C ASN A 12 13.92 -4.74 -15.52
N LYS A 13 14.00 -4.39 -14.23
CA LYS A 13 15.11 -4.80 -13.36
C LYS A 13 15.05 -6.30 -13.04
N PRO A 14 16.19 -7.00 -12.96
CA PRO A 14 16.24 -8.42 -12.57
C PRO A 14 15.57 -8.68 -11.21
N THR A 15 15.86 -7.81 -10.24
CA THR A 15 15.14 -7.77 -8.96
C THR A 15 14.05 -6.70 -9.03
N LYS A 16 12.79 -7.12 -8.99
CA LYS A 16 11.65 -6.19 -9.03
C LYS A 16 11.73 -5.22 -7.85
N PRO A 17 11.73 -3.90 -8.09
CA PRO A 17 11.90 -2.92 -7.02
C PRO A 17 10.69 -2.96 -6.09
N ARG A 18 10.97 -2.91 -4.79
CA ARG A 18 9.97 -2.79 -3.74
C ARG A 18 9.39 -1.38 -3.75
N MET A 19 8.07 -1.29 -3.80
CA MET A 19 7.33 -0.03 -3.86
C MET A 19 6.89 0.39 -2.46
N PHE A 20 6.20 -0.50 -1.77
CA PHE A 20 5.68 -0.28 -0.41
C PHE A 20 5.41 -1.62 0.26
N ASP A 21 5.02 -1.59 1.53
CA ASP A 21 4.65 -2.77 2.29
C ASP A 21 3.14 -2.77 2.56
N ALA A 22 2.54 -3.95 2.43
CA ALA A 22 1.25 -4.24 3.01
C ALA A 22 1.44 -4.92 4.36
N LEU A 23 0.61 -4.56 5.34
CA LEU A 23 0.51 -5.18 6.65
C LEU A 23 -0.89 -5.80 6.75
N ILE A 24 -0.95 -7.09 7.04
CA ILE A 24 -2.20 -7.83 7.26
C ILE A 24 -2.30 -8.12 8.75
N ASP A 25 -3.35 -7.65 9.41
CA ASP A 25 -3.59 -7.96 10.82
C ASP A 25 -4.25 -9.34 11.00
N ASP A 26 -4.49 -9.72 12.25
CA ASP A 26 -4.99 -11.05 12.58
C ASP A 26 -6.50 -11.21 12.22
N GLU A 27 -7.18 -10.10 11.92
CA GLU A 27 -8.56 -10.07 11.41
C GLU A 27 -8.60 -10.03 9.86
N GLY A 28 -7.44 -10.01 9.20
CA GLY A 28 -7.31 -9.94 7.75
C GLY A 28 -7.43 -8.51 7.17
N LYS A 29 -7.46 -7.47 8.01
CA LYS A 29 -7.46 -6.08 7.54
C LYS A 29 -6.10 -5.72 6.98
N ILE A 30 -6.12 -5.02 5.84
CA ILE A 30 -4.93 -4.66 5.08
C ILE A 30 -4.61 -3.18 5.29
N TYR A 31 -3.36 -2.88 5.62
CA TYR A 31 -2.82 -1.54 5.77
C TYR A 31 -1.59 -1.37 4.88
N PHE A 32 -1.39 -0.19 4.32
CA PHE A 32 -0.14 0.18 3.67
C PHE A 32 0.71 1.04 4.60
N GLU A 33 1.99 0.72 4.71
CA GLU A 33 2.95 1.52 5.48
C GLU A 33 3.68 2.49 4.53
N SER A 34 3.45 3.79 4.72
CA SER A 34 4.17 4.87 4.04
C SER A 34 5.17 5.50 5.00
N LYS A 35 6.36 5.84 4.49
CA LYS A 35 7.37 6.58 5.27
C LYS A 35 7.20 8.08 5.02
N VAL A 36 6.37 8.74 5.81
CA VAL A 36 6.21 10.20 5.78
C VAL A 36 7.08 10.81 6.88
N HIS A 37 8.12 11.57 6.50
CA HIS A 37 8.94 12.38 7.43
C HIS A 37 9.35 11.66 8.73
N LYS A 38 10.18 10.61 8.59
CA LYS A 38 10.73 9.76 9.67
C LYS A 38 9.72 8.92 10.48
N ASN A 39 8.42 9.20 10.39
CA ASN A 39 7.39 8.43 11.07
C ASN A 39 6.66 7.52 10.07
N PRO A 40 6.58 6.20 10.31
CA PRO A 40 5.76 5.33 9.49
C PRO A 40 4.28 5.63 9.77
N GLU A 41 3.56 6.04 8.73
CA GLU A 41 2.10 6.16 8.77
C GLU A 41 1.48 4.92 8.13
N ARG A 42 0.35 4.47 8.68
CA ARG A 42 -0.43 3.35 8.16
C ARG A 42 -1.75 3.86 7.64
N ILE A 43 -2.07 3.52 6.39
CA ILE A 43 -3.36 3.81 5.77
C ILE A 43 -4.06 2.49 5.46
N ALA A 44 -5.36 2.38 5.78
CA ALA A 44 -6.11 1.18 5.48
C ALA A 44 -6.34 1.07 3.96
N LEU A 45 -6.33 -0.15 3.41
CA LEU A 45 -6.65 -0.39 2.01
C LEU A 45 -8.04 0.17 1.65
N THR A 46 -9.00 0.05 2.56
CA THR A 46 -10.36 0.58 2.37
C THR A 46 -10.37 2.09 2.14
N ASP A 47 -9.51 2.83 2.85
CA ASP A 47 -9.41 4.29 2.70
C ASP A 47 -8.77 4.65 1.36
N VAL A 48 -7.76 3.89 0.92
CA VAL A 48 -7.15 4.06 -0.41
C VAL A 48 -8.17 3.81 -1.51
N MET A 49 -8.94 2.72 -1.43
CA MET A 49 -9.97 2.40 -2.42
C MET A 49 -11.05 3.48 -2.48
N LYS A 50 -11.48 3.99 -1.32
CA LYS A 50 -12.44 5.09 -1.24
C LYS A 50 -11.92 6.37 -1.91
N GLN A 51 -10.67 6.75 -1.65
CA GLN A 51 -10.07 7.93 -2.28
C GLN A 51 -9.98 7.78 -3.82
N ILE A 52 -9.69 6.58 -4.32
CA ILE A 52 -9.66 6.31 -5.77
C ILE A 52 -11.07 6.44 -6.37
N GLU A 53 -12.09 5.87 -5.71
CA GLU A 53 -13.49 5.96 -6.14
C GLU A 53 -13.98 7.41 -6.17
N GLU A 54 -13.67 8.20 -5.13
CA GLU A 54 -13.99 9.63 -5.05
C GLU A 54 -13.29 10.42 -6.18
N ALA A 55 -12.03 10.12 -6.49
CA ALA A 55 -11.29 10.76 -7.56
C ALA A 55 -11.85 10.44 -8.96
N GLN A 56 -12.37 9.23 -9.17
CA GLN A 56 -12.98 8.81 -10.43
C GLN A 56 -14.37 9.43 -10.66
N THR A 57 -15.10 9.70 -9.59
CA THR A 57 -16.47 10.25 -9.64
C THR A 57 -16.48 11.79 -9.74
N SER A 58 -15.34 12.44 -9.50
CA SER A 58 -15.20 13.91 -9.51
C SER A 58 -14.99 14.52 -10.91
N TYR A 59 -15.35 13.81 -12.00
CA TYR A 59 -15.18 14.23 -13.39
C TYR A 59 -16.51 14.33 -14.16
#